data_AF-A0A6V8D9L4-F1
#
_entry.id   AF-A0A6V8D9L4-F1
#
_cell.length_a   1.000
_cell.length_b   1.000
_cell.length_c   1.000
_cell.angle_alpha   90.00
_cell.angle_beta   90.00
_cell.angle_gamma   90.00
#
_symmetry.space_group_name_H-M   'P 1'
#
loop_
_entity.id
_entity.type
_entity.pdbx_description
1 polymer ?
#
loop_
_entity_poly.entity_id
_entity_poly.type
_entity_poly.pdbx_seq_one_letter_code
_entity_poly.pdbx_strand_id
1 'polypeptide(L)'
;MREIESFQLLTAAIELIAPEQRPSLKIAGDGTAVEDVHTHLLSASSRLGIHLNLSGSFTNETLPTLMQDVDVMYALYPPHRGNILNGALPVKMFDAASYGVPTIVNSDCLMGELATLEEIG
;
A
#
# COMPACT_ATOMS: atom_id res chain seq x y z
N MET A 1 -0.43 8.97 6.29
CA MET A 1 -0.71 9.35 4.89
C MET A 1 -0.18 10.74 4.67
N ARG A 2 0.82 10.88 3.80
CA ARG A 2 1.48 12.16 3.55
C ARG A 2 1.28 12.67 2.14
N GLU A 3 1.17 11.77 1.17
CA GLU A 3 1.18 12.08 -0.26
C GLU A 3 0.05 11.28 -0.93
N ILE A 4 -0.76 11.95 -1.75
CA ILE A 4 -1.88 11.32 -2.47
C ILE A 4 -1.42 10.48 -3.66
N GLU A 5 -0.27 10.81 -4.24
CA GLU A 5 0.26 10.24 -5.48
C GLU A 5 0.44 8.71 -5.42
N SER A 6 0.85 8.17 -4.26
CA SER A 6 0.97 6.71 -4.08
C SER A 6 -0.37 5.99 -4.26
N PHE A 7 -1.47 6.63 -3.82
CA PHE A 7 -2.83 6.11 -3.94
C PHE A 7 -3.40 6.32 -5.33
N GLN A 8 -3.00 7.39 -6.03
CA GLN A 8 -3.32 7.57 -7.44
C GLN A 8 -2.70 6.46 -8.30
N LEU A 9 -1.42 6.16 -8.09
CA LEU A 9 -0.73 5.04 -8.74
C LEU A 9 -1.41 3.70 -8.44
N LEU A 10 -1.80 3.46 -7.18
CA LEU A 10 -2.55 2.25 -6.80
C LEU A 10 -3.87 2.13 -7.58
N THR A 11 -4.67 3.20 -7.61
CA THR A 11 -5.96 3.17 -8.30
C THR A 11 -5.81 3.02 -9.82
N ALA A 12 -4.76 3.62 -10.41
CA ALA A 12 -4.44 3.46 -11.82
C ALA A 12 -4.03 2.00 -12.14
N ALA A 13 -3.25 1.36 -11.26
CA ALA A 13 -2.87 -0.03 -11.43
C ALA A 13 -4.08 -0.97 -11.36
N ILE A 14 -5.01 -0.75 -10.41
CA ILE A 14 -6.24 -1.55 -10.28
C ILE A 14 -7.16 -1.39 -11.49
N GLU A 15 -7.17 -0.22 -12.11
CA GLU A 15 -7.98 0.04 -13.32
C GLU A 15 -7.57 -0.84 -14.51
N LEU A 16 -6.29 -1.24 -14.57
CA LEU A 16 -5.76 -2.16 -15.58
C LEU A 16 -6.19 -3.62 -15.36
N ILE A 17 -6.71 -3.95 -14.18
CA ILE A 17 -7.15 -5.30 -13.82
C ILE A 17 -8.60 -5.50 -14.28
N ALA A 18 -8.89 -6.66 -14.86
CA ALA A 18 -10.24 -7.04 -15.27
C ALA A 18 -11.21 -6.92 -14.07
N PRO A 19 -12.44 -6.37 -14.26
CA PRO A 19 -13.35 -6.07 -13.16
C PRO A 19 -13.54 -7.19 -12.13
N GLU A 20 -13.66 -8.43 -12.61
CA GLU A 20 -13.87 -9.64 -11.81
C GLU A 20 -12.63 -10.11 -11.02
N GLN A 21 -11.46 -9.54 -11.30
CA GLN A 21 -10.19 -9.85 -10.63
C GLN A 21 -9.68 -8.71 -9.75
N ARG A 22 -10.40 -7.59 -9.67
CA ARG A 22 -9.95 -6.43 -8.90
C ARG A 22 -9.92 -6.74 -7.40
N PRO A 23 -8.86 -6.32 -6.69
CA PRO A 23 -8.74 -6.59 -5.26
C PRO A 23 -9.70 -5.71 -4.45
N SER A 24 -10.01 -6.16 -3.24
CA SER A 24 -10.53 -5.29 -2.19
C SER A 24 -9.39 -4.45 -1.61
N LEU A 25 -9.69 -3.22 -1.18
CA LEU A 25 -8.70 -2.35 -0.56
C LEU A 25 -8.96 -2.17 0.93
N LYS A 26 -7.91 -2.34 1.73
CA LYS A 26 -7.86 -2.00 3.15
C LYS A 26 -6.77 -0.95 3.36
N ILE A 27 -7.13 0.22 3.85
CA ILE A 27 -6.21 1.34 4.04
C ILE A 27 -6.30 1.82 5.50
N ALA A 28 -5.19 1.73 6.21
CA ALA A 28 -5.06 2.15 7.60
C ALA A 28 -3.99 3.24 7.75
N GLY A 29 -4.26 4.23 8.58
CA GLY A 29 -3.30 5.26 8.96
C GLY A 29 -3.90 6.65 9.00
N ASP A 30 -3.07 7.61 9.38
CA ASP A 30 -3.44 9.02 9.48
C ASP A 30 -2.30 9.90 8.94
N GLY A 31 -2.57 11.18 8.68
CA GLY A 31 -1.56 12.18 8.39
C GLY A 31 -2.14 13.37 7.63
N THR A 32 -1.24 14.26 7.21
CA THR A 32 -1.60 15.59 6.67
C THR A 32 -2.45 15.56 5.41
N ALA A 33 -2.45 14.44 4.66
CA ALA A 33 -3.20 14.28 3.42
C ALA A 33 -4.36 13.27 3.53
N VAL A 34 -4.80 12.93 4.76
CA VAL A 34 -5.80 11.87 4.96
C VAL A 34 -7.15 12.18 4.29
N GLU A 35 -7.62 13.42 4.35
CA GLU A 35 -8.90 13.82 3.76
C GLU A 35 -8.88 13.72 2.23
N ASP A 36 -7.80 14.19 1.60
CA ASP A 36 -7.60 14.11 0.15
C ASP A 36 -7.50 12.65 -0.32
N VAL A 37 -6.77 11.82 0.43
CA VAL A 37 -6.63 10.38 0.15
C VAL A 37 -7.98 9.67 0.28
N HIS A 38 -8.74 9.93 1.35
CA HIS A 38 -10.06 9.32 1.54
C HIS A 38 -11.02 9.72 0.43
N THR A 39 -11.05 11.00 0.06
CA THR A 39 -11.90 11.52 -1.03
C THR A 39 -11.56 10.83 -2.35
N HIS A 40 -10.27 10.73 -2.67
CA HIS A 40 -9.79 10.03 -3.87
C HIS A 40 -10.20 8.55 -3.88
N LEU A 41 -9.95 7.84 -2.78
CA LEU A 41 -10.22 6.40 -2.69
C LEU A 41 -11.72 6.08 -2.71
N LEU A 42 -12.57 6.90 -2.08
CA LEU A 42 -14.03 6.73 -2.13
C LEU A 42 -14.58 6.92 -3.54
N SER A 43 -14.08 7.94 -4.26
CA SER A 43 -14.44 8.16 -5.67
C SER A 43 -13.95 7.00 -6.55
N ALA A 44 -12.70 6.58 -6.38
CA ALA A 44 -12.11 5.49 -7.13
C ALA A 44 -12.79 4.15 -6.84
N SER A 45 -13.17 3.86 -5.58
CA SER A 45 -13.81 2.60 -5.23
C SER A 45 -15.18 2.45 -5.89
N SER A 46 -15.98 3.52 -5.87
CA SER A 46 -17.27 3.57 -6.57
C SER A 46 -17.11 3.38 -8.08
N ARG A 47 -16.14 4.07 -8.70
CA ARG A 47 -15.87 3.98 -10.14
C ARG A 47 -15.34 2.61 -10.57
N LEU A 48 -14.47 2.00 -9.76
CA LEU A 48 -13.83 0.73 -10.06
C LEU A 48 -14.67 -0.48 -9.62
N GLY A 49 -15.73 -0.27 -8.84
CA GLY A 49 -16.58 -1.33 -8.32
C GLY A 49 -15.87 -2.23 -7.29
N ILE A 50 -14.95 -1.67 -6.51
CA ILE A 50 -14.16 -2.42 -5.52
C ILE A 50 -14.65 -2.13 -4.09
N HIS A 51 -14.54 -3.12 -3.21
CA HIS A 51 -14.76 -2.92 -1.79
C HIS A 51 -13.59 -2.13 -1.17
N LEU A 52 -13.92 -1.13 -0.36
CA LEU A 52 -12.95 -0.27 0.31
C LEU A 52 -13.23 -0.23 1.81
N ASN A 53 -12.21 -0.54 2.61
CA ASN A 53 -12.19 -0.37 4.05
C ASN A 53 -11.14 0.70 4.43
N LEU A 54 -11.61 1.79 5.03
CA LEU A 54 -10.76 2.88 5.53
C LEU A 54 -10.79 2.87 7.05
N SER A 55 -9.61 2.85 7.67
CA SER A 55 -9.46 2.99 9.12
C SER A 55 -8.40 4.05 9.45
N GLY A 56 -8.52 4.64 10.64
CA GLY A 56 -7.59 5.67 11.10
C GLY A 56 -6.22 5.12 11.53
N SER A 57 -5.54 5.87 12.39
CA SER A 57 -4.29 5.44 13.01
C SER A 57 -4.44 4.12 13.76
N PHE A 58 -3.34 3.39 13.84
CA PHE A 58 -3.25 2.11 14.53
C PHE A 58 -1.96 2.05 15.34
N THR A 59 -1.88 1.04 16.20
CA THR A 59 -0.76 0.78 17.10
C THR A 59 -0.19 -0.62 16.82
N ASN A 60 0.96 -0.93 17.40
CA ASN A 60 1.55 -2.27 17.27
C ASN A 60 0.63 -3.37 17.83
N GLU A 61 -0.15 -3.08 18.87
CA GLU A 61 -1.10 -4.02 19.45
C GLU A 61 -2.29 -4.32 18.52
N THR A 62 -2.63 -3.40 17.62
CA THR A 62 -3.76 -3.52 16.68
C THR A 62 -3.34 -3.95 15.29
N LEU A 63 -2.03 -3.93 15.00
CA LEU A 63 -1.45 -4.39 13.74
C LEU A 63 -1.81 -5.84 13.39
N PRO A 64 -1.81 -6.83 14.30
CA PRO A 64 -2.24 -8.19 13.98
C PRO A 64 -3.66 -8.26 13.40
N THR A 65 -4.58 -7.50 14.00
CA THR A 65 -5.98 -7.40 13.52
C THR A 65 -6.06 -6.73 12.16
N LEU A 66 -5.22 -5.74 11.88
CA LEU A 66 -5.19 -5.09 10.57
C LEU A 66 -4.66 -6.02 9.48
N MET A 67 -3.61 -6.79 9.80
CA MET A 67 -2.99 -7.75 8.89
C MET A 67 -3.84 -8.99 8.65
N GLN A 68 -4.83 -9.26 9.51
CA GLN A 68 -5.81 -10.30 9.27
C GLN A 68 -6.50 -10.09 7.91
N ASP A 69 -6.58 -11.14 7.11
CA ASP A 69 -7.20 -11.13 5.78
C ASP A 69 -6.52 -10.18 4.76
N VAL A 70 -5.23 -9.87 4.94
CA VAL A 70 -4.42 -9.18 3.93
C VAL A 70 -3.63 -10.21 3.14
N ASP A 71 -3.92 -10.32 1.84
CA ASP A 71 -3.19 -11.24 0.95
C ASP A 71 -1.87 -10.64 0.43
N VAL A 72 -1.83 -9.32 0.23
CA VAL A 72 -0.68 -8.59 -0.33
C VAL A 72 -0.60 -7.20 0.31
N MET A 73 0.60 -6.79 0.73
CA MET A 73 0.88 -5.43 1.19
C MET A 73 1.31 -4.53 0.02
N TYR A 74 0.82 -3.30 -0.02
CA TYR A 74 1.24 -2.29 -1.01
C TYR A 74 2.18 -1.27 -0.40
N ALA A 75 3.44 -1.27 -0.82
CA ALA A 75 4.52 -0.39 -0.37
C ALA A 75 5.26 0.31 -1.52
N LEU A 76 4.52 0.67 -2.56
CA LEU A 76 5.03 1.46 -3.67
C LEU A 76 4.86 2.96 -3.41
N TYR A 77 5.91 3.71 -3.74
CA TYR A 77 6.01 5.17 -3.58
C TYR A 77 6.23 5.84 -4.94
N PRO A 78 5.98 7.16 -5.07
CA PRO A 78 6.25 7.88 -6.31
C PRO A 78 7.74 7.77 -6.68
N PRO A 79 8.08 7.47 -7.95
CA PRO A 79 9.47 7.21 -8.36
C PRO A 79 10.44 8.37 -8.12
N HIS A 80 9.93 9.60 -8.06
CA HIS A 80 10.73 10.81 -7.84
C HIS A 80 11.02 11.07 -6.34
N ARG A 81 10.58 10.20 -5.44
CA ARG A 81 10.78 10.34 -4.00
C ARG A 81 12.23 10.06 -3.63
N GLY A 82 13.03 11.12 -3.51
CA GLY A 82 14.48 11.04 -3.33
C GLY A 82 14.96 10.10 -2.21
N ASN A 83 14.23 10.01 -1.09
CA ASN A 83 14.64 9.12 0.01
C ASN A 83 14.58 7.63 -0.36
N ILE A 84 13.66 7.22 -1.24
CA ILE A 84 13.59 5.83 -1.72
C ILE A 84 14.80 5.52 -2.59
N LEU A 85 15.15 6.44 -3.49
CA LEU A 85 16.37 6.33 -4.31
C LEU A 85 17.65 6.35 -3.46
N ASN A 86 17.61 6.99 -2.30
CA ASN A 86 18.72 7.02 -1.33
C ASN A 86 18.75 5.82 -0.37
N GLY A 87 17.98 4.76 -0.63
CA GLY A 87 18.02 3.51 0.14
C GLY A 87 17.13 3.48 1.38
N ALA A 88 16.11 4.34 1.48
CA ALA A 88 15.13 4.23 2.56
C ALA A 88 14.30 2.95 2.40
N LEU A 89 14.11 2.23 3.52
CA LEU A 89 13.31 1.00 3.57
C LEU A 89 11.99 1.24 4.31
N PRO A 90 10.84 0.85 3.73
CA PRO A 90 9.56 1.01 4.39
C PRO A 90 9.36 -0.07 5.45
N VAL A 91 9.17 0.33 6.72
CA VAL A 91 8.95 -0.61 7.85
C VAL A 91 7.78 -1.56 7.58
N LYS A 92 6.73 -1.10 6.91
CA LYS A 92 5.55 -1.93 6.56
C LYS A 92 5.85 -3.16 5.70
N MET A 93 6.96 -3.17 4.96
CA MET A 93 7.42 -4.34 4.22
C MET A 93 7.85 -5.47 5.18
N PHE A 94 8.56 -5.11 6.24
CA PHE A 94 8.97 -6.07 7.28
C PHE A 94 7.82 -6.46 8.19
N ASP A 95 6.92 -5.52 8.50
CA ASP A 95 5.69 -5.84 9.21
C ASP A 95 4.89 -6.89 8.44
N ALA A 96 4.61 -6.68 7.16
CA ALA A 96 3.90 -7.63 6.31
C ALA A 96 4.61 -8.99 6.24
N ALA A 97 5.92 -8.99 6.01
CA ALA A 97 6.73 -10.21 5.99
C ALA A 97 6.61 -11.04 7.28
N SER A 98 6.53 -10.38 8.45
CA SER A 98 6.37 -11.08 9.74
C SER A 98 5.05 -11.85 9.88
N TYR A 99 4.05 -11.52 9.05
CA TYR A 99 2.78 -12.25 8.94
C TYR A 99 2.73 -13.17 7.70
N GLY A 100 3.84 -13.35 6.98
CA GLY A 100 3.87 -14.14 5.75
C GLY A 100 3.13 -13.48 4.57
N VAL A 101 2.99 -12.15 4.60
CA VAL A 101 2.31 -11.39 3.55
C VAL A 101 3.35 -10.76 2.61
N PRO A 102 3.34 -11.10 1.29
CA PRO A 102 4.25 -10.51 0.32
C PRO A 102 3.96 -9.03 0.10
N THR A 103 4.97 -8.26 -0.28
CA THR A 103 4.87 -6.80 -0.42
C THR A 103 5.27 -6.29 -1.81
N ILE A 104 4.33 -5.62 -2.48
CA ILE A 104 4.62 -4.87 -3.70
C ILE A 104 5.41 -3.59 -3.36
N VAL A 105 6.65 -3.50 -3.84
CA VAL A 105 7.54 -2.33 -3.67
C VAL A 105 7.97 -1.77 -5.04
N ASN A 106 8.60 -0.60 -5.07
CA ASN A 106 9.29 -0.12 -6.27
C ASN A 106 10.43 -1.07 -6.68
N SER A 107 10.58 -1.30 -7.98
CA SER A 107 11.75 -1.94 -8.57
C SER A 107 12.95 -1.00 -8.63
N ASP A 108 14.12 -1.54 -9.01
CA ASP A 108 15.33 -0.77 -9.36
C ASP A 108 15.81 0.17 -8.24
N CYS A 109 15.60 -0.25 -6.99
CA CYS A 109 16.06 0.43 -5.79
C CYS A 109 16.30 -0.58 -4.67
N LEU A 110 16.94 -0.14 -3.58
CA LEU A 110 17.37 -1.02 -2.48
C LEU A 110 16.22 -1.87 -1.91
N MET A 111 15.01 -1.32 -1.75
CA MET A 111 13.89 -2.09 -1.23
C MET A 111 13.39 -3.16 -2.22
N GLY A 112 13.49 -2.93 -3.53
CA GLY A 112 13.18 -3.96 -4.53
C GLY A 112 14.21 -5.09 -4.56
N GLU A 113 15.50 -4.74 -4.42
CA GLU A 113 16.58 -5.72 -4.26
C GLU A 113 16.37 -6.59 -3.01
N LEU A 114 16.05 -5.97 -1.87
CA LEU A 114 15.78 -6.70 -0.62
C LEU A 114 14.50 -7.53 -0.68
N ALA A 115 13.44 -7.03 -1.29
CA ALA A 115 12.20 -7.79 -1.44
C ALA A 115 12.42 -9.08 -2.22
N THR A 116 13.29 -9.03 -3.23
CA THR A 116 13.67 -10.21 -4.02
C THR A 116 14.62 -11.13 -3.24
N LEU A 117 15.65 -10.57 -2.60
CA LEU A 117 16.67 -11.35 -1.89
C LEU A 117 16.09 -12.13 -0.70
N GLU A 118 15.17 -11.52 0.04
CA GLU A 118 14.58 -12.08 1.25
C GLU A 118 13.27 -12.84 0.97
N GLU A 119 12.82 -12.92 -0.29
CA GLU A 119 11.55 -13.57 -0.68
C GLU A 119 10.30 -13.00 0.03
N ILE A 120 10.28 -11.67 0.21
CA ILE A 120 9.20 -10.93 0.88
C ILE A 120 8.45 -9.96 -0.05
N GLY A 121 8.77 -10.02 -1.35
CA GLY A 121 8.16 -9.25 -2.44
C GLY A 121 7.02 -9.95 -3.16
#